data_AF-A0A6V7W3V6-F1
#
_entry.id   AF-A0A6V7W3V6-F1
#
_cell.length_a   1.000
_cell.length_b   1.000
_cell.length_c   1.000
_cell.angle_alpha   90.00
_cell.angle_beta   90.00
_cell.angle_gamma   90.00
#
_symmetry.space_group_name_H-M   'P 1'
#
loop_
_entity.id
_entity.type
_entity.pdbx_description
1 polymer ?
#
loop_
_entity_poly.entity_id
_entity_poly.type
_entity_poly.pdbx_seq_one_letter_code
_entity_poly.pdbx_strand_id
1 'polypeptide(L)'
;MSFLNFRKLFLKMKNQLEEWSFCNNSSDNINNSNKIEDETNSSIVVDKEEEEEGSKDFCCLSKILLTLCYNETNNDNKEKFQNIERKYAENTEKTANLEKIIRLQDEIKQIKAENEANIKAIKQKSKEKYKQLETENENKISNLKEIIKEKEVKITSMEKDYKQCLNKLEVDNDKNLLNIQNNFDLKIKLFQKEVSNKLEQKYKENYQSLELKIQEIKEENNDKITNLEKIIEQKDEKINLLGGEIKKADEAVNALNKKIYNITEEQETLFNVITKNRLKYIQIKNKWKYIDDRFKCCEDNCVNTKTPTGKCKNGNGFIEIINNTDIKYNKCIEEGENMNAQLNAENKLNKPKTDCNLASIFYYYEIKIKKEGPDYSAFGFRNTKEYILLGNNGYISYSPAPNTAAITFQITLFTWNEDDFLGCGLVFPPTKMLEKRPYVFFTQNGNQIGKE
;
A
#
# COMPACT_ATOMS: atom_id res chain seq x y z
N MET A 1 22.36 -28.01 -69.09
CA MET A 1 23.45 -27.94 -68.10
C MET A 1 22.91 -28.46 -66.78
N SER A 2 23.37 -29.62 -66.30
CA SER A 2 23.17 -30.07 -64.91
C SER A 2 24.32 -31.01 -64.53
N PHE A 3 24.71 -30.94 -63.26
CA PHE A 3 25.87 -31.55 -62.58
C PHE A 3 25.99 -33.09 -62.75
N LEU A 4 24.99 -33.73 -63.36
CA LEU A 4 24.92 -35.16 -63.65
C LEU A 4 25.81 -35.59 -64.83
N ASN A 5 26.18 -34.67 -65.72
CA ASN A 5 27.04 -34.98 -66.88
C ASN A 5 28.54 -34.89 -66.57
N PHE A 6 28.95 -34.23 -65.48
CA PHE A 6 30.37 -34.14 -65.10
C PHE A 6 30.86 -35.41 -64.39
N ARG A 7 30.00 -36.08 -63.61
CA ARG A 7 30.34 -37.32 -62.89
C ARG A 7 30.45 -38.55 -63.81
N LYS A 8 29.73 -38.55 -64.93
CA LYS A 8 29.84 -39.61 -65.96
C LYS A 8 31.09 -39.46 -66.84
N LEU A 9 31.65 -38.25 -66.96
CA LEU A 9 32.91 -38.01 -67.67
C LEU A 9 34.13 -38.39 -66.80
N PHE A 10 34.06 -38.15 -65.48
CA PHE A 10 35.15 -38.44 -64.55
C PHE A 10 35.33 -39.94 -64.27
N LEU A 11 34.26 -40.76 -64.31
CA LEU A 11 34.37 -42.22 -64.21
C LEU A 11 34.84 -42.90 -65.50
N LYS A 12 34.74 -42.23 -66.66
CA LYS A 12 35.16 -42.79 -67.95
C LYS A 12 36.65 -42.57 -68.24
N MET A 13 37.30 -41.64 -67.55
CA MET A 13 38.74 -41.35 -67.69
C MET A 13 39.63 -42.04 -66.64
N LYS A 14 39.07 -42.67 -65.60
CA LYS A 14 39.85 -43.41 -64.59
C LYS A 14 40.17 -44.85 -64.98
N ASN A 15 39.51 -45.40 -66.01
CA ASN A 15 39.66 -46.80 -66.43
C ASN A 15 40.38 -46.97 -67.79
N GLN A 16 41.18 -46.00 -68.24
CA GLN A 16 41.93 -46.09 -69.50
C GLN A 16 43.38 -45.57 -69.42
N LEU A 17 44.02 -45.68 -68.25
CA LEU A 17 45.42 -45.25 -68.08
C LEU A 17 46.20 -46.20 -67.17
N GLU A 18 46.08 -47.49 -67.45
CA GLU A 18 47.05 -48.51 -67.06
C GLU A 18 46.87 -49.75 -67.96
N GLU A 19 47.20 -49.60 -69.26
CA GLU A 19 47.68 -50.70 -70.10
C GLU A 19 48.25 -50.19 -71.44
N TRP A 20 49.56 -50.37 -71.64
CA TRP A 20 50.35 -50.64 -72.86
C TRP A 20 51.83 -50.49 -72.47
N SER A 21 52.78 -51.40 -72.69
CA SER A 21 52.91 -52.65 -73.48
C SER A 21 54.23 -53.35 -72.99
N PHE A 22 54.45 -54.67 -73.07
CA PHE A 22 54.91 -55.38 -74.28
C PHE A 22 54.92 -56.92 -74.12
N CYS A 23 54.92 -57.59 -75.28
CA CYS A 23 54.65 -59.00 -75.63
C CYS A 23 55.56 -60.12 -75.06
N ASN A 24 54.99 -61.32 -74.86
CA ASN A 24 55.09 -62.54 -75.72
C ASN A 24 55.19 -63.90 -74.98
N ASN A 25 54.41 -64.85 -75.51
CA ASN A 25 54.56 -66.33 -75.56
C ASN A 25 54.31 -67.15 -74.27
N SER A 26 53.17 -67.87 -74.23
CA SER A 26 52.97 -69.31 -74.55
C SER A 26 53.50 -70.23 -73.44
N SER A 27 52.86 -71.28 -72.95
CA SER A 27 51.67 -72.08 -73.28
C SER A 27 51.65 -73.18 -72.20
N ASP A 28 50.49 -73.77 -71.89
CA ASP A 28 50.26 -75.19 -71.59
C ASP A 28 51.12 -75.91 -70.50
N ASN A 29 50.67 -76.86 -69.68
CA ASN A 29 49.41 -77.47 -69.27
C ASN A 29 49.84 -78.55 -68.22
N ILE A 30 48.92 -79.04 -67.38
CA ILE A 30 48.83 -80.45 -66.92
C ILE A 30 49.69 -80.97 -65.72
N ASN A 31 48.93 -81.42 -64.71
CA ASN A 31 49.04 -82.59 -63.81
C ASN A 31 50.01 -82.71 -62.61
N ASN A 32 49.35 -82.68 -61.43
CA ASN A 32 49.15 -83.79 -60.47
C ASN A 32 50.33 -84.45 -59.72
N SER A 33 50.17 -84.39 -58.39
CA SER A 33 50.11 -85.51 -57.43
C SER A 33 51.32 -85.83 -56.54
N ASN A 34 50.99 -86.01 -55.24
CA ASN A 34 51.49 -87.02 -54.28
C ASN A 34 52.97 -86.92 -53.82
N LYS A 35 53.43 -87.35 -52.64
CA LYS A 35 52.94 -87.75 -51.29
C LYS A 35 54.23 -88.18 -50.54
N ILE A 36 54.24 -88.13 -49.19
CA ILE A 36 54.95 -89.04 -48.25
C ILE A 36 56.48 -88.87 -47.96
N GLU A 37 56.72 -88.64 -46.66
CA GLU A 37 57.66 -89.24 -45.66
C GLU A 37 59.18 -89.46 -45.86
N ASP A 38 59.87 -89.08 -44.78
CA ASP A 38 60.91 -89.79 -43.99
C ASP A 38 62.39 -89.98 -44.42
N GLU A 39 63.22 -89.59 -43.45
CA GLU A 39 64.39 -90.26 -42.85
C GLU A 39 65.73 -90.49 -43.59
N THR A 40 66.78 -90.04 -42.88
CA THR A 40 68.08 -90.69 -42.59
C THR A 40 69.29 -90.64 -43.55
N ASN A 41 70.43 -90.28 -42.91
CA ASN A 41 71.80 -90.82 -42.97
C ASN A 41 72.56 -91.08 -44.29
N SER A 42 73.81 -90.61 -44.27
CA SER A 42 75.07 -91.40 -44.38
C SER A 42 76.13 -90.84 -45.34
N SER A 43 77.34 -90.84 -44.81
CA SER A 43 78.67 -90.63 -45.42
C SER A 43 79.11 -91.79 -46.33
N ILE A 44 80.26 -91.58 -47.02
CA ILE A 44 81.26 -92.51 -47.66
C ILE A 44 81.50 -92.05 -49.13
N VAL A 45 82.64 -91.44 -49.51
CA VAL A 45 84.02 -91.93 -49.81
C VAL A 45 84.10 -92.94 -50.96
N VAL A 46 85.02 -92.69 -51.93
CA VAL A 46 85.85 -93.59 -52.79
C VAL A 46 86.16 -92.80 -54.08
N ASP A 47 87.38 -92.34 -54.38
CA ASP A 47 88.64 -92.98 -54.83
C ASP A 47 88.66 -93.53 -56.29
N LYS A 48 89.71 -93.08 -57.03
CA LYS A 48 90.47 -93.77 -58.11
C LYS A 48 89.75 -94.04 -59.45
N GLU A 49 90.36 -94.24 -60.62
CA GLU A 49 91.71 -94.55 -61.18
C GLU A 49 91.60 -94.15 -62.70
N GLU A 50 92.61 -93.56 -63.35
CA GLU A 50 93.62 -94.17 -64.25
C GLU A 50 93.14 -94.84 -65.57
N GLU A 51 94.10 -94.87 -66.53
CA GLU A 51 94.16 -95.54 -67.85
C GLU A 51 93.64 -94.75 -69.08
N GLU A 52 94.54 -94.22 -69.92
CA GLU A 52 95.19 -94.85 -71.11
C GLU A 52 94.22 -94.86 -72.31
N GLU A 53 94.57 -94.58 -73.56
CA GLU A 53 95.59 -95.22 -74.38
C GLU A 53 95.55 -94.56 -75.79
N GLY A 54 96.63 -94.68 -76.57
CA GLY A 54 96.50 -94.80 -78.03
C GLY A 54 96.89 -93.59 -78.90
N SER A 55 98.07 -93.72 -79.54
CA SER A 55 98.30 -93.45 -80.99
C SER A 55 99.69 -92.90 -81.26
N LYS A 56 100.72 -93.72 -80.99
CA LYS A 56 101.94 -93.75 -81.80
C LYS A 56 101.66 -94.66 -82.99
N ASP A 57 101.76 -94.12 -84.20
CA ASP A 57 102.33 -94.83 -85.36
C ASP A 57 102.22 -93.95 -86.60
N PHE A 58 103.28 -93.18 -86.91
CA PHE A 58 103.56 -92.77 -88.30
C PHE A 58 105.00 -92.27 -88.54
N CYS A 59 105.81 -91.99 -87.50
CA CYS A 59 107.11 -91.33 -87.71
C CYS A 59 108.35 -92.24 -87.52
N CYS A 60 108.22 -93.54 -87.80
CA CYS A 60 109.35 -94.48 -87.89
C CYS A 60 109.84 -94.73 -89.33
N LEU A 61 109.31 -94.01 -90.33
CA LEU A 61 109.70 -94.17 -91.73
C LEU A 61 110.83 -93.24 -92.21
N SER A 62 111.25 -92.22 -91.44
CA SER A 62 112.29 -91.27 -91.90
C SER A 62 113.70 -91.53 -91.38
N LYS A 63 113.89 -92.34 -90.33
CA LYS A 63 115.21 -92.63 -89.75
C LYS A 63 115.99 -93.76 -90.43
N ILE A 64 115.37 -94.47 -91.38
CA ILE A 64 116.08 -95.46 -92.22
C ILE A 64 116.71 -94.80 -93.47
N LEU A 65 116.34 -93.55 -93.80
CA LEU A 65 116.85 -92.85 -95.00
C LEU A 65 118.07 -91.96 -94.75
N LEU A 66 118.46 -91.67 -93.51
CA LEU A 66 119.59 -90.77 -93.20
C LEU A 66 120.87 -91.46 -92.70
N THR A 67 120.88 -92.79 -92.60
CA THR A 67 122.11 -93.57 -92.33
C THR A 67 122.92 -93.87 -93.60
N LEU A 68 122.45 -93.48 -94.81
CA LEU A 68 123.19 -93.69 -96.06
C LEU A 68 123.94 -92.47 -96.61
N CYS A 69 123.88 -91.30 -95.99
CA CYS A 69 124.72 -90.14 -96.36
C CYS A 69 125.73 -89.78 -95.26
N TYR A 70 126.26 -90.80 -94.57
CA TYR A 70 127.36 -90.68 -93.59
C TYR A 70 128.75 -90.88 -94.23
N ASN A 71 128.94 -90.63 -95.53
CA ASN A 71 130.30 -90.56 -96.07
C ASN A 71 130.46 -89.26 -96.85
N GLU A 72 131.45 -88.49 -96.39
CA GLU A 72 131.91 -87.19 -96.89
C GLU A 72 131.08 -85.97 -96.45
N THR A 73 131.54 -85.26 -95.41
CA THR A 73 132.06 -83.88 -95.49
C THR A 73 132.24 -83.21 -94.12
N ASN A 74 132.97 -82.09 -94.15
CA ASN A 74 133.83 -81.48 -93.14
C ASN A 74 133.18 -80.73 -91.95
N ASN A 75 134.07 -80.42 -91.00
CA ASN A 75 133.98 -79.95 -89.60
C ASN A 75 133.15 -78.68 -89.24
N ASP A 76 132.45 -78.01 -90.16
CA ASP A 76 131.81 -76.69 -89.90
C ASP A 76 130.34 -76.76 -89.39
N ASN A 77 129.79 -77.96 -89.22
CA ASN A 77 128.35 -78.16 -88.97
C ASN A 77 127.97 -78.50 -87.52
N LYS A 78 128.93 -78.61 -86.61
CA LYS A 78 128.68 -79.13 -85.25
C LYS A 78 128.01 -78.11 -84.31
N GLU A 79 128.28 -76.81 -84.45
CA GLU A 79 127.70 -75.75 -83.61
C GLU A 79 126.27 -75.37 -84.02
N LYS A 80 125.91 -75.52 -85.31
CA LYS A 80 124.54 -75.35 -85.81
C LYS A 80 123.59 -76.43 -85.30
N PHE A 81 124.08 -77.65 -85.07
CA PHE A 81 123.27 -78.77 -84.59
C PHE A 81 122.83 -78.60 -83.12
N GLN A 82 123.71 -78.11 -82.25
CA GLN A 82 123.36 -77.89 -80.83
C GLN A 82 122.33 -76.75 -80.61
N ASN A 83 122.27 -75.77 -81.53
CA ASN A 83 121.26 -74.70 -81.48
C ASN A 83 119.88 -75.17 -81.99
N ILE A 84 119.85 -76.19 -82.86
CA ILE A 84 118.60 -76.82 -83.32
C ILE A 84 118.00 -77.69 -82.22
N GLU A 85 118.81 -78.45 -81.46
CA GLU A 85 118.30 -79.28 -80.36
C GLU A 85 117.66 -78.46 -79.23
N ARG A 86 118.24 -77.30 -78.87
CA ARG A 86 117.66 -76.41 -77.84
C ARG A 86 116.33 -75.80 -78.27
N LYS A 87 116.23 -75.37 -79.54
CA LYS A 87 114.97 -74.88 -80.13
C LYS A 87 113.92 -75.98 -80.26
N TYR A 88 114.35 -77.22 -80.49
CA TYR A 88 113.43 -78.36 -80.50
C TYR A 88 112.87 -78.61 -79.11
N ALA A 89 113.71 -78.63 -78.06
CA ALA A 89 113.28 -78.81 -76.67
C ALA A 89 112.32 -77.70 -76.18
N GLU A 90 112.59 -76.42 -76.49
CA GLU A 90 111.67 -75.31 -76.21
C GLU A 90 110.34 -75.44 -76.96
N ASN A 91 110.34 -75.98 -78.18
CA ASN A 91 109.10 -76.21 -78.92
C ASN A 91 108.31 -77.38 -78.34
N THR A 92 108.96 -78.46 -77.89
CA THR A 92 108.26 -79.56 -77.20
C THR A 92 107.60 -79.07 -75.92
N GLU A 93 108.27 -78.21 -75.14
CA GLU A 93 107.70 -77.60 -73.94
C GLU A 93 106.55 -76.64 -74.26
N LYS A 94 106.67 -75.83 -75.32
CA LYS A 94 105.57 -74.98 -75.82
C LYS A 94 104.37 -75.80 -76.29
N THR A 95 104.60 -76.95 -76.91
CA THR A 95 103.52 -77.82 -77.40
C THR A 95 102.80 -78.49 -76.22
N ALA A 96 103.54 -78.96 -75.21
CA ALA A 96 102.96 -79.48 -73.97
C ALA A 96 102.17 -78.41 -73.18
N ASN A 97 102.66 -77.17 -73.14
CA ASN A 97 101.93 -76.05 -72.55
C ASN A 97 100.67 -75.66 -73.36
N LEU A 98 100.72 -75.77 -74.69
CA LEU A 98 99.56 -75.51 -75.55
C LEU A 98 98.48 -76.58 -75.37
N GLU A 99 98.85 -77.86 -75.27
CA GLU A 99 97.93 -78.94 -74.93
C GLU A 99 97.31 -78.75 -73.54
N LYS A 100 98.09 -78.25 -72.57
CA LYS A 100 97.57 -77.90 -71.24
C LYS A 100 96.58 -76.74 -71.30
N ILE A 101 96.82 -75.73 -72.13
CA ILE A 101 95.89 -74.61 -72.36
C ILE A 101 94.60 -75.09 -73.03
N ILE A 102 94.69 -76.02 -74.00
CA ILE A 102 93.53 -76.60 -74.68
C ILE A 102 92.68 -77.39 -73.67
N ARG A 103 93.30 -78.24 -72.84
CA ARG A 103 92.59 -78.95 -71.76
C ARG A 103 91.91 -78.00 -70.78
N LEU A 104 92.60 -76.93 -70.36
CA LEU A 104 92.01 -75.91 -69.49
C LEU A 104 90.86 -75.14 -70.16
N GLN A 105 90.92 -74.91 -71.48
CA GLN A 105 89.83 -74.29 -72.22
C GLN A 105 88.59 -75.20 -72.31
N ASP A 106 88.80 -76.51 -72.46
CA ASP A 106 87.72 -77.48 -72.46
C ASP A 106 87.12 -77.65 -71.05
N GLU A 107 87.94 -77.67 -69.99
CA GLU A 107 87.46 -77.62 -68.60
C GLU A 107 86.65 -76.34 -68.33
N ILE A 108 87.10 -75.18 -68.80
CA ILE A 108 86.35 -73.92 -68.65
C ILE A 108 85.02 -73.97 -69.40
N LYS A 109 84.97 -74.60 -70.58
CA LYS A 109 83.70 -74.80 -71.32
C LYS A 109 82.77 -75.74 -70.58
N GLN A 110 83.28 -76.83 -70.01
CA GLN A 110 82.52 -77.78 -69.23
C GLN A 110 81.96 -77.14 -67.95
N ILE A 111 82.80 -76.41 -67.21
CA ILE A 111 82.39 -75.65 -66.01
C ILE A 111 81.35 -74.58 -66.36
N LYS A 112 81.46 -73.92 -67.51
CA LYS A 112 80.43 -72.96 -67.96
C LYS A 112 79.10 -73.65 -68.25
N ALA A 113 79.13 -74.79 -68.95
CA ALA A 113 77.92 -75.56 -69.24
C ALA A 113 77.26 -76.10 -67.97
N GLU A 114 78.04 -76.62 -67.01
CA GLU A 114 77.55 -77.06 -65.70
C GLU A 114 76.95 -75.92 -64.89
N ASN A 115 77.62 -74.77 -64.83
CA ASN A 115 77.09 -73.60 -64.12
C ASN A 115 75.80 -73.08 -64.77
N GLU A 116 75.70 -73.09 -66.10
CA GLU A 116 74.50 -72.67 -66.81
C GLU A 116 73.33 -73.65 -66.59
N ALA A 117 73.62 -74.95 -66.54
CA ALA A 117 72.67 -75.98 -66.14
C ALA A 117 72.22 -75.83 -64.68
N ASN A 118 73.15 -75.57 -63.75
CA ASN A 118 72.87 -75.33 -62.34
C ASN A 118 72.02 -74.06 -62.14
N ILE A 119 72.31 -72.98 -62.85
CA ILE A 119 71.50 -71.75 -62.80
C ILE A 119 70.09 -72.00 -63.32
N LYS A 120 69.93 -72.78 -64.40
CA LYS A 120 68.61 -73.18 -64.91
C LYS A 120 67.86 -74.05 -63.88
N ALA A 121 68.54 -75.02 -63.26
CA ALA A 121 67.96 -75.87 -62.22
C ALA A 121 67.52 -75.06 -60.99
N ILE A 122 68.33 -74.11 -60.53
CA ILE A 122 67.99 -73.23 -59.40
C ILE A 122 66.79 -72.34 -59.73
N LYS A 123 66.74 -71.75 -60.94
CA LYS A 123 65.61 -70.93 -61.40
C LYS A 123 64.31 -71.74 -61.50
N GLN A 124 64.39 -72.99 -61.95
CA GLN A 124 63.23 -73.87 -62.01
C GLN A 124 62.75 -74.26 -60.61
N LYS A 125 63.67 -74.64 -59.73
CA LYS A 125 63.38 -75.02 -58.33
C LYS A 125 62.79 -73.86 -57.52
N SER A 126 63.25 -72.62 -57.75
CA SER A 126 62.67 -71.44 -57.12
C SER A 126 61.26 -71.14 -57.65
N LYS A 127 61.04 -71.28 -58.97
CA LYS A 127 59.72 -71.09 -59.59
C LYS A 127 58.69 -72.12 -59.08
N GLU A 128 59.09 -73.37 -58.90
CA GLU A 128 58.26 -74.43 -58.32
C GLU A 128 57.94 -74.15 -56.85
N LYS A 129 58.94 -73.71 -56.07
CA LYS A 129 58.74 -73.33 -54.66
C LYS A 129 57.79 -72.14 -54.50
N TYR A 130 57.84 -71.16 -55.40
CA TYR A 130 56.90 -70.04 -55.42
C TYR A 130 55.46 -70.50 -55.71
N LYS A 131 55.26 -71.37 -56.71
CA LYS A 131 53.93 -71.93 -57.02
C LYS A 131 53.34 -72.75 -55.87
N GLN A 132 54.18 -73.51 -55.15
CA GLN A 132 53.74 -74.25 -53.96
C GLN A 132 53.26 -73.29 -52.86
N LEU A 133 54.02 -72.24 -52.57
CA LEU A 133 53.64 -71.22 -51.57
C LEU A 133 52.36 -70.47 -51.95
N GLU A 134 52.17 -70.17 -53.24
CA GLU A 134 50.96 -69.54 -53.76
C GLU A 134 49.73 -70.43 -53.52
N THR A 135 49.83 -71.71 -53.88
CA THR A 135 48.75 -72.70 -53.67
C THR A 135 48.45 -72.91 -52.17
N GLU A 136 49.49 -72.96 -51.33
CA GLU A 136 49.33 -73.10 -49.88
C GLU A 136 48.61 -71.88 -49.27
N ASN A 137 48.94 -70.68 -49.74
CA ASN A 137 48.29 -69.45 -49.30
C ASN A 137 46.84 -69.36 -49.79
N GLU A 138 46.54 -69.77 -51.03
CA GLU A 138 45.17 -69.83 -51.53
C GLU A 138 44.30 -70.79 -50.71
N ASN A 139 44.84 -71.96 -50.37
CA ASN A 139 44.14 -72.93 -49.51
C ASN A 139 43.92 -72.37 -48.09
N LYS A 140 44.92 -71.70 -47.50
CA LYS A 140 44.79 -71.03 -46.21
C LYS A 140 43.71 -69.94 -46.25
N ILE A 141 43.69 -69.12 -47.30
CA ILE A 141 42.67 -68.09 -47.50
C ILE A 141 41.28 -68.70 -47.65
N SER A 142 41.15 -69.81 -48.38
CA SER A 142 39.88 -70.52 -48.55
C SER A 142 39.34 -71.05 -47.21
N ASN A 143 40.18 -71.72 -46.43
CA ASN A 143 39.81 -72.20 -45.09
C ASN A 143 39.41 -71.06 -44.16
N LEU A 144 40.15 -69.94 -44.17
CA LEU A 144 39.82 -68.78 -43.35
C LEU A 144 38.46 -68.18 -43.73
N LYS A 145 38.12 -68.13 -45.02
CA LYS A 145 36.81 -67.66 -45.48
C LYS A 145 35.68 -68.56 -44.99
N GLU A 146 35.88 -69.87 -44.97
CA GLU A 146 34.88 -70.82 -44.49
C GLU A 146 34.67 -70.67 -42.97
N ILE A 147 35.75 -70.54 -42.20
CA ILE A 147 35.70 -70.27 -40.76
C ILE A 147 34.96 -68.94 -40.48
N ILE A 148 35.25 -67.88 -41.24
CA ILE A 148 34.55 -66.58 -41.09
C ILE A 148 33.05 -66.77 -41.31
N LYS A 149 32.66 -67.47 -42.37
CA LYS A 149 31.26 -67.73 -42.70
C LYS A 149 30.53 -68.51 -41.59
N GLU A 150 31.18 -69.53 -41.01
CA GLU A 150 30.62 -70.27 -39.87
C GLU A 150 30.45 -69.38 -38.63
N LYS A 151 31.41 -68.50 -38.36
CA LYS A 151 31.35 -67.57 -37.22
C LYS A 151 30.26 -66.51 -37.42
N GLU A 152 30.10 -65.99 -38.63
CA GLU A 152 29.03 -65.06 -38.98
C GLU A 152 27.64 -65.66 -38.74
N VAL A 153 27.40 -66.89 -39.19
CA VAL A 153 26.13 -67.60 -38.95
C VAL A 153 25.84 -67.77 -37.46
N LYS A 154 26.85 -68.09 -36.65
CA LYS A 154 26.71 -68.20 -35.19
C LYS A 154 26.38 -66.86 -34.53
N ILE A 155 27.03 -65.77 -34.97
CA ILE A 155 26.74 -64.42 -34.48
C ILE A 155 25.30 -64.03 -34.81
N THR A 156 24.84 -64.26 -36.04
CA THR A 156 23.46 -63.95 -36.43
C THR A 156 22.43 -64.74 -35.61
N SER A 157 22.72 -66.02 -35.30
CA SER A 157 21.87 -66.82 -34.40
C SER A 157 21.81 -66.22 -33.00
N MET A 158 22.96 -65.88 -32.41
CA MET A 158 23.03 -65.28 -31.08
C MET A 158 22.32 -63.93 -31.00
N GLU A 159 22.43 -63.09 -32.04
CA GLU A 159 21.73 -61.81 -32.10
C GLU A 159 20.21 -62.00 -32.12
N LYS A 160 19.73 -63.03 -32.84
CA LYS A 160 18.31 -63.38 -32.87
C LYS A 160 17.82 -63.83 -31.50
N ASP A 161 18.57 -64.71 -30.83
CA ASP A 161 18.23 -65.21 -29.50
C ASP A 161 18.27 -64.07 -28.46
N TYR A 162 19.26 -63.19 -28.54
CA TYR A 162 19.38 -62.00 -27.69
C TYR A 162 18.19 -61.05 -27.85
N LYS A 163 17.79 -60.74 -29.10
CA LYS A 163 16.59 -59.93 -29.39
C LYS A 163 15.32 -60.59 -28.85
N GLN A 164 15.20 -61.91 -28.98
CA GLN A 164 14.04 -62.64 -28.46
C GLN A 164 13.98 -62.61 -26.93
N CYS A 165 15.12 -62.70 -26.24
CA CYS A 165 15.20 -62.56 -24.79
C CYS A 165 14.86 -61.14 -24.32
N LEU A 166 15.34 -60.11 -25.02
CA LEU A 166 15.00 -58.70 -24.72
C LEU A 166 13.49 -58.45 -24.80
N ASN A 167 12.84 -58.89 -25.87
CA ASN A 167 11.40 -58.68 -26.05
C ASN A 167 10.57 -59.39 -24.96
N LYS A 168 10.99 -60.58 -24.50
CA LYS A 168 10.31 -61.27 -23.39
C LYS A 168 10.47 -60.51 -22.07
N LEU A 169 11.67 -60.02 -21.77
CA LEU A 169 11.95 -59.22 -20.57
C LEU A 169 11.13 -57.91 -20.54
N GLU A 170 10.97 -57.25 -21.69
CA GLU A 170 10.18 -56.03 -21.82
C GLU A 170 8.69 -56.30 -21.53
N VAL A 171 8.13 -57.36 -22.13
CA VAL A 171 6.73 -57.77 -21.90
C VAL A 171 6.47 -58.19 -20.44
N ASP A 172 7.39 -58.92 -19.82
CA ASP A 172 7.25 -59.34 -18.43
C ASP A 172 7.38 -58.15 -17.45
N ASN A 173 8.24 -57.18 -17.75
CA ASN A 173 8.37 -55.95 -16.98
C ASN A 173 7.11 -55.08 -17.08
N ASP A 174 6.55 -54.90 -18.28
CA ASP A 174 5.32 -54.13 -18.48
C ASP A 174 4.13 -54.76 -17.75
N LYS A 175 4.03 -56.10 -17.78
CA LYS A 175 2.97 -56.83 -17.08
C LYS A 175 3.10 -56.72 -15.56
N ASN A 176 4.33 -56.77 -15.04
CA ASN A 176 4.59 -56.56 -13.62
C ASN A 176 4.29 -55.12 -13.19
N LEU A 177 4.66 -54.13 -14.02
CA LEU A 177 4.37 -52.71 -13.76
C LEU A 177 2.86 -52.46 -13.72
N LEU A 178 2.10 -53.01 -14.67
CA LEU A 178 0.64 -52.90 -14.70
C LEU A 178 -0.03 -53.55 -13.49
N ASN A 179 0.46 -54.70 -13.02
CA ASN A 179 -0.04 -55.34 -11.81
C ASN A 179 0.26 -54.52 -10.55
N ILE A 180 1.44 -53.90 -10.46
CA ILE A 180 1.79 -53.00 -9.36
C ILE A 180 0.88 -51.76 -9.37
N GLN A 181 0.67 -51.15 -10.54
CA GLN A 181 -0.24 -50.01 -10.71
C GLN A 181 -1.67 -50.35 -10.28
N ASN A 182 -2.22 -51.46 -10.76
CA ASN A 182 -3.57 -51.91 -10.38
C ASN A 182 -3.71 -52.16 -8.87
N ASN A 183 -2.68 -52.70 -8.21
CA ASN A 183 -2.68 -52.90 -6.76
C ASN A 183 -2.66 -51.57 -5.99
N PHE A 184 -1.83 -50.62 -6.43
CA PHE A 184 -1.81 -49.28 -5.83
C PHE A 184 -3.15 -48.56 -6.02
N ASP A 185 -3.75 -48.62 -7.20
CA ASP A 185 -5.06 -48.02 -7.47
C ASP A 185 -6.16 -48.62 -6.58
N LEU A 186 -6.15 -49.93 -6.36
CA LEU A 186 -7.08 -50.58 -5.44
C LEU A 186 -6.87 -50.11 -3.99
N LYS A 187 -5.61 -49.99 -3.54
CA LYS A 187 -5.29 -49.47 -2.20
C LYS A 187 -5.70 -48.00 -2.04
N ILE A 188 -5.47 -47.16 -3.06
CA ILE A 188 -5.88 -45.75 -3.07
C ILE A 188 -7.41 -45.67 -2.96
N LYS A 189 -8.16 -46.46 -3.73
CA LYS A 189 -9.63 -46.49 -3.67
C LYS A 189 -10.13 -46.92 -2.29
N LEU A 190 -9.51 -47.93 -1.67
CA LEU A 190 -9.85 -48.37 -0.32
C LEU A 190 -9.57 -47.29 0.72
N PHE A 191 -8.42 -46.63 0.65
CA PHE A 191 -8.04 -45.55 1.55
C PHE A 191 -8.98 -44.34 1.39
N GLN A 192 -9.31 -43.94 0.16
CA GLN A 192 -10.27 -42.88 -0.11
C GLN A 192 -11.64 -43.19 0.50
N LYS A 193 -12.11 -44.44 0.37
CA LYS A 193 -13.37 -44.88 0.99
C LYS A 193 -13.32 -44.82 2.51
N GLU A 194 -12.22 -45.26 3.14
CA GLU A 194 -12.05 -45.20 4.59
C GLU A 194 -12.05 -43.75 5.11
N VAL A 195 -11.30 -42.86 4.44
CA VAL A 195 -11.27 -41.43 4.76
C VAL A 195 -12.65 -40.81 4.60
N SER A 196 -13.37 -41.11 3.52
CA SER A 196 -14.73 -40.61 3.28
C SER A 196 -15.69 -41.04 4.40
N ASN A 197 -15.65 -42.31 4.80
CA ASN A 197 -16.52 -42.83 5.86
C ASN A 197 -16.22 -42.19 7.21
N LYS A 198 -14.94 -42.02 7.58
CA LYS A 198 -14.55 -41.32 8.82
C LYS A 198 -14.99 -39.87 8.81
N LEU A 199 -14.89 -39.21 7.66
CA LEU A 199 -15.32 -37.83 7.50
C LEU A 199 -16.84 -37.70 7.67
N GLU A 200 -17.62 -38.56 7.03
CA GLU A 200 -19.07 -38.59 7.12
C GLU A 200 -19.56 -38.86 8.55
N GLN A 201 -18.93 -39.81 9.25
CA GLN A 201 -19.22 -40.09 10.65
C GLN A 201 -18.97 -38.85 11.52
N LYS A 202 -17.81 -38.19 11.36
CA LYS A 202 -17.47 -36.99 12.13
C LYS A 202 -18.43 -35.82 11.85
N TYR A 203 -18.88 -35.66 10.61
CA TYR A 203 -19.91 -34.68 10.26
C TYR A 203 -21.24 -34.98 10.98
N LYS A 204 -21.66 -36.24 11.03
CA LYS A 204 -22.89 -36.64 11.71
C LYS A 204 -22.82 -36.40 13.21
N GLU A 205 -21.72 -36.74 13.86
CA GLU A 205 -21.48 -36.50 15.30
C GLU A 205 -21.50 -35.00 15.62
N ASN A 206 -20.82 -34.18 14.79
CA ASN A 206 -20.82 -32.73 14.95
C ASN A 206 -22.22 -32.12 14.77
N TYR A 207 -22.97 -32.59 13.77
CA TYR A 207 -24.34 -32.13 13.51
C TYR A 207 -25.25 -32.42 14.71
N GLN A 208 -25.21 -33.65 15.23
CA GLN A 208 -25.98 -34.05 16.41
C GLN A 208 -25.60 -33.23 17.66
N SER A 209 -24.31 -32.98 17.86
CA SER A 209 -23.84 -32.15 18.98
C SER A 209 -24.31 -30.69 18.87
N LEU A 210 -24.31 -30.12 17.67
CA LEU A 210 -24.82 -28.78 17.42
C LEU A 210 -26.34 -28.71 17.61
N GLU A 211 -27.08 -29.72 17.16
CA GLU A 211 -28.53 -29.79 17.31
C GLU A 211 -28.95 -29.85 18.78
N LEU A 212 -28.24 -30.64 19.60
CA LEU A 212 -28.43 -30.67 21.05
C LEU A 212 -28.19 -29.31 21.70
N LYS A 213 -27.08 -28.63 21.37
CA LYS A 213 -26.78 -27.29 21.90
C LYS A 213 -27.83 -26.25 21.51
N ILE A 214 -28.35 -26.33 20.28
CA ILE A 214 -29.42 -25.44 19.82
C ILE A 214 -30.69 -25.68 20.65
N GLN A 215 -31.00 -26.94 20.97
CA GLN A 215 -32.15 -27.27 21.79
C GLN A 215 -32.00 -26.77 23.24
N GLU A 216 -30.83 -26.96 23.86
CA GLU A 216 -30.51 -26.42 25.19
C GLU A 216 -30.68 -24.90 25.25
N ILE A 217 -30.16 -24.18 24.24
CA ILE A 217 -30.28 -22.72 24.16
C ILE A 217 -31.74 -22.28 24.01
N LYS A 218 -32.56 -23.02 23.25
CA LYS A 218 -34.00 -22.73 23.09
C LYS A 218 -34.74 -22.89 24.41
N GLU A 219 -34.46 -23.94 25.16
CA GLU A 219 -35.07 -24.20 26.46
C GLU A 219 -34.69 -23.13 27.49
N GLU A 220 -33.39 -22.80 27.59
CA GLU A 220 -32.92 -21.73 28.48
C GLU A 220 -33.54 -20.36 28.13
N ASN A 221 -33.70 -20.07 26.83
CA ASN A 221 -34.33 -18.83 26.39
C ASN A 221 -35.84 -18.82 26.67
N ASN A 222 -36.54 -19.95 26.55
CA ASN A 222 -37.96 -20.04 26.89
C ASN A 222 -38.19 -19.80 28.40
N ASP A 223 -37.32 -20.32 29.26
CA ASP A 223 -37.40 -20.07 30.71
C ASP A 223 -37.16 -18.59 31.03
N LYS A 224 -36.18 -17.96 30.38
CA LYS A 224 -35.93 -16.51 30.51
C LYS A 224 -37.11 -15.68 30.03
N ILE A 225 -37.71 -16.02 28.90
CA ILE A 225 -38.89 -15.34 28.36
C ILE A 225 -40.06 -15.44 29.34
N THR A 226 -40.36 -16.64 29.83
CA THR A 226 -41.44 -16.88 30.80
C THR A 226 -41.25 -16.07 32.09
N ASN A 227 -40.01 -15.96 32.57
CA ASN A 227 -39.70 -15.14 33.75
C ASN A 227 -39.87 -13.64 33.47
N LEU A 228 -39.48 -13.16 32.29
CA LEU A 228 -39.67 -11.76 31.90
C LEU A 228 -41.16 -11.41 31.76
N GLU A 229 -41.97 -12.30 31.19
CA GLU A 229 -43.43 -12.12 31.07
C GLU A 229 -44.08 -11.93 32.45
N LYS A 230 -43.72 -12.76 33.44
CA LYS A 230 -44.20 -12.60 34.83
C LYS A 230 -43.79 -11.26 35.45
N ILE A 231 -42.57 -10.80 35.18
CA ILE A 231 -42.11 -9.49 35.67
C ILE A 231 -42.92 -8.36 35.04
N ILE A 232 -43.20 -8.45 33.73
CA ILE A 232 -43.99 -7.44 33.01
C ILE A 232 -45.41 -7.38 33.60
N GLU A 233 -46.06 -8.53 33.80
CA GLU A 233 -47.41 -8.60 34.38
C GLU A 233 -47.46 -7.94 35.77
N GLN A 234 -46.50 -8.25 36.65
CA GLN A 234 -46.40 -7.62 37.98
C GLN A 234 -46.18 -6.10 37.92
N LYS A 235 -45.43 -5.62 36.91
CA LYS A 235 -45.18 -4.19 36.72
C LYS A 235 -46.42 -3.48 36.21
N ASP A 236 -47.16 -4.08 35.28
CA ASP A 236 -48.40 -3.53 34.74
C ASP A 236 -49.49 -3.41 35.81
N GLU A 237 -49.64 -4.42 36.68
CA GLU A 237 -50.52 -4.34 37.85
C GLU A 237 -50.17 -3.15 38.75
N LYS A 238 -48.88 -2.97 39.05
CA LYS A 238 -48.40 -1.85 39.88
C LYS A 238 -48.64 -0.50 39.22
N ILE A 239 -48.43 -0.39 37.90
CA ILE A 239 -48.70 0.85 37.14
C ILE A 239 -50.18 1.21 37.23
N ASN A 240 -51.08 0.24 37.07
CA ASN A 240 -52.53 0.46 37.16
C ASN A 240 -52.95 0.93 38.56
N LEU A 241 -52.39 0.33 39.62
CA LEU A 241 -52.63 0.77 40.99
C LEU A 241 -52.21 2.22 41.22
N LEU A 242 -50.98 2.57 40.81
CA LEU A 242 -50.45 3.94 40.95
C LEU A 242 -51.25 4.96 40.12
N GLY A 243 -51.68 4.58 38.91
CA GLY A 243 -52.55 5.42 38.08
C GLY A 243 -53.88 5.76 38.77
N GLY A 244 -54.46 4.80 39.50
CA GLY A 244 -55.65 5.01 40.32
C GLY A 244 -55.42 5.96 41.50
N GLU A 245 -54.27 5.88 42.17
CA GLU A 245 -53.90 6.78 43.27
C GLU A 245 -53.67 8.23 42.78
N ILE A 246 -52.98 8.40 41.65
CA ILE A 246 -52.75 9.72 41.04
C ILE A 246 -54.08 10.39 40.70
N LYS A 247 -55.04 9.65 40.13
CA LYS A 247 -56.36 10.21 39.80
C LYS A 247 -57.11 10.72 41.04
N LYS A 248 -57.07 9.97 42.14
CA LYS A 248 -57.67 10.41 43.42
C LYS A 248 -56.97 11.66 43.97
N ALA A 249 -55.65 11.73 43.87
CA ALA A 249 -54.89 12.90 44.31
C ALA A 249 -55.26 14.14 43.48
N ASP A 250 -55.39 14.00 42.16
CA ASP A 250 -55.77 15.09 41.26
C ASP A 250 -57.18 15.62 41.57
N GLU A 251 -58.15 14.72 41.80
CA GLU A 251 -59.50 15.09 42.24
C GLU A 251 -59.47 15.86 43.57
N ALA A 252 -58.63 15.45 44.53
CA ALA A 252 -58.48 16.14 45.81
C ALA A 252 -57.83 17.53 45.66
N VAL A 253 -56.81 17.67 44.82
CA VAL A 253 -56.15 18.96 44.52
C VAL A 253 -57.15 19.93 43.89
N ASN A 254 -57.94 19.46 42.92
CA ASN A 254 -58.97 20.28 42.28
C ASN A 254 -60.03 20.76 43.29
N ALA A 255 -60.44 19.91 44.22
CA ALA A 255 -61.36 20.30 45.29
C ALA A 255 -60.75 21.35 46.24
N LEU A 256 -59.46 21.25 46.56
CA LEU A 256 -58.74 22.23 47.39
C LEU A 256 -58.58 23.58 46.68
N ASN A 257 -58.21 23.57 45.39
CA ASN A 257 -58.07 24.80 44.60
C ASN A 257 -59.38 25.59 44.55
N LYS A 258 -60.53 24.89 44.42
CA LYS A 258 -61.85 25.53 44.49
C LYS A 258 -62.11 26.20 45.84
N LYS A 259 -61.67 25.60 46.95
CA LYS A 259 -61.79 26.20 48.29
C LYS A 259 -60.91 27.44 48.45
N ILE A 260 -59.68 27.39 47.94
CA ILE A 260 -58.75 28.53 47.98
C ILE A 260 -59.36 29.73 47.25
N TYR A 261 -59.88 29.51 46.04
CA TYR A 261 -60.52 30.57 45.25
C TYR A 261 -61.64 31.28 46.02
N ASN A 262 -62.55 30.52 46.63
CA ASN A 262 -63.65 31.09 47.42
C ASN A 262 -63.15 31.94 48.60
N ILE A 263 -62.12 31.48 49.32
CA ILE A 263 -61.54 32.22 50.45
C ILE A 263 -60.90 33.54 49.98
N THR A 264 -60.22 33.53 48.84
CA THR A 264 -59.63 34.75 48.27
C THR A 264 -60.70 35.78 47.92
N GLU A 265 -61.82 35.36 47.34
CA GLU A 265 -62.97 36.23 47.03
C GLU A 265 -63.60 36.84 48.29
N GLU A 266 -63.76 36.05 49.35
CA GLU A 266 -64.25 36.52 50.65
C GLU A 266 -63.30 37.56 51.27
N GLN A 267 -61.98 37.37 51.17
CA GLN A 267 -60.97 38.31 51.67
C GLN A 267 -61.02 39.67 50.96
N GLU A 268 -61.11 39.67 49.63
CA GLU A 268 -61.22 40.92 48.85
C GLU A 268 -62.49 41.69 49.21
N THR A 269 -63.61 40.97 49.35
CA THR A 269 -64.89 41.56 49.76
C THR A 269 -64.77 42.22 51.14
N LEU A 270 -64.17 41.54 52.11
CA LEU A 270 -63.97 42.08 53.45
C LEU A 270 -63.05 43.31 53.45
N PHE A 271 -61.96 43.28 52.69
CA PHE A 271 -61.03 44.40 52.56
C PHE A 271 -61.72 45.65 52.02
N ASN A 272 -62.56 45.50 50.99
CA ASN A 272 -63.34 46.60 50.42
C ASN A 272 -64.32 47.22 51.42
N VAL A 273 -64.98 46.40 52.26
CA VAL A 273 -65.88 46.88 53.32
C VAL A 273 -65.11 47.68 54.39
N ILE A 274 -63.93 47.22 54.79
CA ILE A 274 -63.13 47.88 55.84
C ILE A 274 -62.59 49.23 55.35
N THR A 275 -62.11 49.29 54.11
CA THR A 275 -61.43 50.48 53.55
C THR A 275 -62.40 51.62 53.22
N LYS A 276 -63.60 51.30 52.70
CA LYS A 276 -64.62 52.30 52.33
C LYS A 276 -65.10 53.14 53.53
N ASN A 277 -65.04 52.61 54.75
CA ASN A 277 -65.60 53.23 55.96
C ASN A 277 -64.59 54.02 56.82
N ARG A 278 -63.31 54.15 56.42
CA ARG A 278 -62.25 54.68 57.31
C ARG A 278 -61.42 55.86 56.78
N LEU A 279 -61.70 56.37 55.58
CA LEU A 279 -61.00 57.55 55.06
C LEU A 279 -61.54 58.83 55.73
N LYS A 280 -60.73 59.47 56.58
CA LYS A 280 -61.02 60.80 57.14
C LYS A 280 -60.21 61.86 56.40
N TYR A 281 -60.91 62.72 55.66
CA TYR A 281 -60.34 63.91 55.03
C TYR A 281 -60.23 65.04 56.06
N ILE A 282 -59.03 65.58 56.27
CA ILE A 282 -58.81 66.74 57.14
C ILE A 282 -58.31 67.88 56.26
N GLN A 283 -59.16 68.87 55.97
CA GLN A 283 -58.72 70.08 55.26
C GLN A 283 -58.14 71.07 56.27
N ILE A 284 -56.89 71.48 56.08
CA ILE A 284 -56.25 72.54 56.87
C ILE A 284 -56.18 73.79 55.99
N LYS A 285 -57.06 74.76 56.23
CA LYS A 285 -57.03 76.06 55.55
C LYS A 285 -55.74 76.80 55.93
N ASN A 286 -55.03 77.36 54.94
CA ASN A 286 -53.79 78.12 55.14
C ASN A 286 -53.94 79.57 54.64
N LYS A 287 -53.19 80.50 55.22
CA LYS A 287 -53.17 81.94 54.86
C LYS A 287 -51.74 82.37 54.54
N TRP A 288 -51.54 83.52 53.90
CA TRP A 288 -50.22 84.13 53.74
C TRP A 288 -49.72 84.74 55.05
N LYS A 289 -48.44 84.51 55.38
CA LYS A 289 -47.87 84.97 56.66
C LYS A 289 -46.86 86.09 56.49
N TYR A 290 -45.93 85.95 55.54
CA TYR A 290 -44.85 86.92 55.36
C TYR A 290 -44.22 86.84 53.97
N ILE A 291 -43.77 87.99 53.49
CA ILE A 291 -42.88 88.15 52.32
C ILE A 291 -41.46 87.82 52.78
N ASP A 292 -40.77 86.96 52.05
CA ASP A 292 -39.39 86.55 52.36
C ASP A 292 -38.43 87.74 52.17
N ASP A 293 -37.72 88.11 53.24
CA ASP A 293 -36.87 89.30 53.31
C ASP A 293 -35.58 89.20 52.47
N ARG A 294 -35.29 88.02 51.92
CA ARG A 294 -34.21 87.81 50.94
C ARG A 294 -34.58 88.33 49.56
N PHE A 295 -35.88 88.50 49.28
CA PHE A 295 -36.42 88.88 47.98
C PHE A 295 -37.03 90.28 48.05
N LYS A 296 -36.18 91.25 48.39
CA LYS A 296 -36.58 92.65 48.57
C LYS A 296 -36.87 93.30 47.23
N CYS A 297 -37.83 94.22 47.20
CA CYS A 297 -38.08 95.03 46.01
C CYS A 297 -36.95 96.03 45.71
N CYS A 298 -36.22 96.48 46.73
CA CYS A 298 -35.15 97.47 46.69
C CYS A 298 -34.24 97.25 47.92
N GLU A 299 -33.03 97.83 47.95
CA GLU A 299 -32.14 97.75 49.12
C GLU A 299 -32.83 98.27 50.40
N ASP A 300 -33.67 99.29 50.26
CA ASP A 300 -34.45 99.90 51.34
C ASP A 300 -35.68 99.11 51.79
N ASN A 301 -35.94 97.95 51.19
CA ASN A 301 -37.04 97.06 51.55
C ASN A 301 -38.42 97.77 51.58
N CYS A 302 -38.66 98.59 50.55
CA CYS A 302 -39.80 99.48 50.36
C CYS A 302 -41.14 98.76 50.57
N VAL A 303 -41.24 97.48 50.17
CA VAL A 303 -42.37 96.57 50.38
C VAL A 303 -41.88 95.33 51.12
N ASN A 304 -42.52 94.99 52.23
CA ASN A 304 -42.14 93.86 53.08
C ASN A 304 -43.34 93.38 53.91
N THR A 305 -43.16 92.35 54.74
CA THR A 305 -44.24 91.78 55.56
C THR A 305 -44.98 92.80 56.46
N LYS A 306 -44.29 93.82 56.97
CA LYS A 306 -44.90 94.86 57.82
C LYS A 306 -45.60 95.94 57.00
N THR A 307 -45.12 96.17 55.77
CA THR A 307 -45.69 97.09 54.79
C THR A 307 -45.96 96.33 53.48
N PRO A 308 -46.93 95.41 53.46
CA PRO A 308 -47.12 94.45 52.35
C PRO A 308 -47.71 95.10 51.10
N THR A 309 -48.15 96.35 51.20
CA THR A 309 -48.70 97.19 50.15
C THR A 309 -47.87 98.46 50.03
N GLY A 310 -47.57 98.94 48.83
CA GLY A 310 -46.76 100.15 48.65
C GLY A 310 -46.26 100.33 47.23
N LYS A 311 -45.23 101.18 47.06
CA LYS A 311 -44.49 101.33 45.80
C LYS A 311 -43.00 101.12 46.05
N CYS A 312 -42.33 100.44 45.15
CA CYS A 312 -40.87 100.40 45.15
C CYS A 312 -40.32 101.74 44.67
N LYS A 313 -39.49 102.42 45.48
CA LYS A 313 -38.95 103.73 45.12
C LYS A 313 -37.98 103.68 43.93
N ASN A 314 -37.35 102.52 43.71
CA ASN A 314 -36.48 102.27 42.56
C ASN A 314 -37.25 101.75 41.32
N GLY A 315 -38.59 101.70 41.39
CA GLY A 315 -39.40 101.25 40.26
C GLY A 315 -39.38 99.75 39.95
N ASN A 316 -38.63 98.95 40.72
CA ASN A 316 -38.56 97.50 40.56
C ASN A 316 -39.92 96.81 40.82
N GLY A 317 -40.13 95.66 40.18
CA GLY A 317 -41.31 94.82 40.39
C GLY A 317 -41.31 94.16 41.78
N PHE A 318 -42.50 93.96 42.36
CA PHE A 318 -42.64 93.40 43.71
C PHE A 318 -43.98 92.68 43.91
N ILE A 319 -44.03 91.78 44.89
CA ILE A 319 -45.28 91.17 45.35
C ILE A 319 -45.92 92.04 46.43
N GLU A 320 -47.22 92.22 46.29
CA GLU A 320 -48.12 92.84 47.25
C GLU A 320 -49.05 91.77 47.85
N ILE A 321 -49.10 91.67 49.18
CA ILE A 321 -50.10 90.86 49.88
C ILE A 321 -51.29 91.77 50.15
N ILE A 322 -52.40 91.57 49.43
CA ILE A 322 -53.61 92.38 49.55
C ILE A 322 -54.37 91.99 50.82
N ASN A 323 -54.50 90.68 51.06
CA ASN A 323 -55.09 90.12 52.27
C ASN A 323 -54.52 88.71 52.52
N ASN A 324 -55.13 87.98 53.45
CA ASN A 324 -54.66 86.64 53.86
C ASN A 324 -54.71 85.56 52.75
N THR A 325 -55.38 85.81 51.63
CA THR A 325 -55.56 84.85 50.51
C THR A 325 -55.15 85.42 49.16
N ASP A 326 -55.21 86.74 48.99
CA ASP A 326 -55.03 87.41 47.71
C ASP A 326 -53.67 88.11 47.62
N ILE A 327 -53.01 87.90 46.48
CA ILE A 327 -51.69 88.47 46.19
C ILE A 327 -51.69 89.10 44.80
N LYS A 328 -50.81 90.07 44.60
CA LYS A 328 -50.64 90.76 43.32
C LYS A 328 -49.16 90.98 43.03
N TYR A 329 -48.72 90.65 41.83
CA TYR A 329 -47.41 91.06 41.34
C TYR A 329 -47.53 92.41 40.62
N ASN A 330 -46.84 93.42 41.13
CA ASN A 330 -46.72 94.72 40.48
C ASN A 330 -45.44 94.68 39.63
N LYS A 331 -45.59 94.66 38.30
CA LYS A 331 -44.46 94.70 37.34
C LYS A 331 -43.66 96.02 37.49
N CYS A 332 -42.37 95.99 37.18
CA CYS A 332 -41.53 97.19 37.18
C CYS A 332 -42.03 98.26 36.21
N ILE A 333 -41.70 99.52 36.49
CA ILE A 333 -41.81 100.65 35.55
C ILE A 333 -40.54 100.74 34.68
N GLU A 334 -40.57 101.52 33.58
CA GLU A 334 -39.62 101.48 32.45
C GLU A 334 -38.11 101.44 32.78
N GLU A 335 -37.68 101.89 33.96
CA GLU A 335 -36.27 101.90 34.40
C GLU A 335 -35.92 100.87 35.50
N GLY A 336 -36.89 100.07 35.97
CA GLY A 336 -36.70 99.07 37.04
C GLY A 336 -36.63 97.62 36.56
N GLU A 337 -36.22 96.71 37.43
CA GLU A 337 -36.17 95.27 37.15
C GLU A 337 -37.31 94.50 37.85
N ASN A 338 -37.85 93.46 37.22
CA ASN A 338 -38.82 92.57 37.85
C ASN A 338 -38.10 91.64 38.84
N MET A 339 -38.22 91.92 40.13
CA MET A 339 -37.56 91.13 41.15
C MET A 339 -38.26 89.79 41.36
N ASN A 340 -37.47 88.76 41.62
CA ASN A 340 -37.97 87.51 42.20
C ASN A 340 -38.64 87.83 43.53
N ALA A 341 -39.73 87.15 43.83
CA ALA A 341 -40.48 87.38 45.05
C ALA A 341 -41.04 86.05 45.58
N GLN A 342 -41.05 85.92 46.90
CA GLN A 342 -41.43 84.68 47.56
C GLN A 342 -42.34 84.95 48.76
N LEU A 343 -43.37 84.13 48.86
CA LEU A 343 -44.36 84.16 49.94
C LEU A 343 -44.31 82.85 50.72
N ASN A 344 -44.55 82.94 52.03
CA ASN A 344 -44.64 81.77 52.89
C ASN A 344 -46.02 81.71 53.56
N ALA A 345 -46.56 80.49 53.68
CA ALA A 345 -47.84 80.24 54.31
C ALA A 345 -47.77 80.29 55.86
N GLU A 346 -48.91 80.52 56.51
CA GLU A 346 -49.07 80.69 57.96
C GLU A 346 -48.71 79.45 58.75
N ASN A 347 -49.29 78.33 58.32
CA ASN A 347 -49.04 77.04 58.91
C ASN A 347 -47.85 76.39 58.20
N LYS A 348 -46.74 76.25 58.93
CA LYS A 348 -45.66 75.35 58.55
C LYS A 348 -46.17 73.92 58.56
N LEU A 349 -45.71 73.10 57.62
CA LEU A 349 -45.99 71.67 57.58
C LEU A 349 -45.35 70.99 58.80
N ASN A 350 -46.07 70.92 59.91
CA ASN A 350 -45.74 70.02 61.01
C ASN A 350 -46.53 68.73 60.79
N LYS A 351 -45.85 67.59 60.68
CA LYS A 351 -46.50 66.27 60.72
C LYS A 351 -47.39 66.23 61.98
N PRO A 352 -48.68 65.88 61.87
CA PRO A 352 -49.54 65.87 63.04
C PRO A 352 -49.03 64.77 63.98
N LYS A 353 -49.03 65.04 65.29
CA LYS A 353 -48.45 64.15 66.31
C LYS A 353 -49.27 62.88 66.58
N THR A 354 -50.44 62.73 65.97
CA THR A 354 -51.38 61.63 66.23
C THR A 354 -51.03 60.35 65.47
N ASP A 355 -51.48 59.19 65.96
CA ASP A 355 -51.30 57.88 65.33
C ASP A 355 -52.05 57.79 63.99
N CYS A 356 -51.34 58.04 62.88
CA CYS A 356 -51.91 58.15 61.52
C CYS A 356 -52.08 56.80 60.83
N ASN A 357 -52.21 55.69 61.57
CA ASN A 357 -52.15 54.34 61.00
C ASN A 357 -53.36 53.97 60.13
N LEU A 358 -54.40 54.81 60.06
CA LEU A 358 -55.67 54.50 59.41
C LEU A 358 -56.24 55.60 58.50
N ALA A 359 -55.62 56.79 58.40
CA ALA A 359 -56.19 57.90 57.62
C ALA A 359 -55.14 58.53 56.70
N SER A 360 -55.55 58.85 55.47
CA SER A 360 -54.76 59.70 54.58
C SER A 360 -54.82 61.14 55.08
N ILE A 361 -53.68 61.74 55.43
CA ILE A 361 -53.66 63.16 55.82
C ILE A 361 -53.44 64.00 54.58
N PHE A 362 -54.27 65.02 54.44
CA PHE A 362 -54.28 65.91 53.28
C PHE A 362 -54.01 67.34 53.74
N TYR A 363 -52.94 67.96 53.27
CA TYR A 363 -52.73 69.41 53.40
C TYR A 363 -53.05 70.03 52.06
N TYR A 364 -53.80 71.14 52.04
CA TYR A 364 -54.12 71.82 50.79
C TYR A 364 -54.39 73.30 51.03
N TYR A 365 -53.83 74.13 50.15
CA TYR A 365 -54.11 75.54 50.10
C TYR A 365 -54.23 75.98 48.64
N GLU A 366 -55.03 77.03 48.42
CA GLU A 366 -55.26 77.66 47.12
C GLU A 366 -54.85 79.12 47.17
N ILE A 367 -54.39 79.63 46.04
CA ILE A 367 -53.95 81.00 45.84
C ILE A 367 -54.67 81.56 44.63
N LYS A 368 -55.26 82.75 44.77
CA LYS A 368 -55.89 83.44 43.65
C LYS A 368 -54.91 84.41 43.01
N ILE A 369 -54.66 84.26 41.71
CA ILE A 369 -53.80 85.14 40.93
C ILE A 369 -54.60 86.35 40.48
N LYS A 370 -54.17 87.58 40.85
CA LYS A 370 -54.88 88.83 40.47
C LYS A 370 -54.29 89.56 39.28
N LYS A 371 -53.13 89.15 38.81
CA LYS A 371 -52.47 89.65 37.61
C LYS A 371 -51.44 88.63 37.17
N GLU A 372 -51.27 88.46 35.86
CA GLU A 372 -50.30 87.54 35.26
C GLU A 372 -48.93 87.66 35.94
N GLY A 373 -48.41 86.52 36.43
CA GLY A 373 -47.13 86.45 37.13
C GLY A 373 -45.95 86.62 36.18
N PRO A 374 -44.77 87.06 36.66
CA PRO A 374 -43.55 87.04 35.85
C PRO A 374 -43.15 85.60 35.48
N ASP A 375 -42.37 85.47 34.41
CA ASP A 375 -41.84 84.19 33.88
C ASP A 375 -41.10 83.34 34.93
N TYR A 376 -40.64 83.95 36.02
CA TYR A 376 -39.87 83.32 37.10
C TYR A 376 -40.66 83.07 38.40
N SER A 377 -42.00 83.00 38.32
CA SER A 377 -42.84 82.73 39.48
C SER A 377 -42.92 81.23 39.80
N ALA A 378 -42.93 80.88 41.09
CA ALA A 378 -43.18 79.51 41.53
C ALA A 378 -44.00 79.46 42.83
N PHE A 379 -44.82 78.42 43.01
CA PHE A 379 -45.61 78.21 44.23
C PHE A 379 -45.53 76.75 44.70
N GLY A 380 -45.65 76.49 45.99
CA GLY A 380 -45.57 75.14 46.54
C GLY A 380 -45.17 75.11 48.00
N PHE A 381 -44.51 74.04 48.45
CA PHE A 381 -44.07 73.90 49.84
C PHE A 381 -42.58 74.18 49.98
N ARG A 382 -42.21 74.93 51.01
CA ARG A 382 -40.81 75.18 51.38
C ARG A 382 -40.61 75.07 52.88
N ASN A 383 -39.53 74.41 53.25
CA ASN A 383 -38.96 74.41 54.59
C ASN A 383 -37.61 75.15 54.55
N THR A 384 -36.94 75.31 55.70
CA THR A 384 -35.66 76.05 55.82
C THR A 384 -34.58 75.57 54.84
N LYS A 385 -34.61 74.29 54.46
CA LYS A 385 -33.58 73.64 53.63
C LYS A 385 -34.11 72.85 52.43
N GLU A 386 -35.42 72.62 52.36
CA GLU A 386 -36.07 71.75 51.37
C GLU A 386 -37.21 72.50 50.70
N TYR A 387 -37.49 72.21 49.43
CA TYR A 387 -38.65 72.78 48.76
C TYR A 387 -39.19 71.83 47.69
N ILE A 388 -40.48 71.96 47.41
CA ILE A 388 -41.17 71.43 46.23
C ILE A 388 -42.04 72.54 45.68
N LEU A 389 -41.68 73.06 44.51
CA LEU A 389 -42.28 74.26 43.92
C LEU A 389 -42.66 73.99 42.47
N LEU A 390 -43.86 74.40 42.07
CA LEU A 390 -44.28 74.44 40.68
C LEU A 390 -44.02 75.83 40.10
N GLY A 391 -43.13 75.89 39.11
CA GLY A 391 -42.83 77.11 38.34
C GLY A 391 -43.88 77.39 37.25
N ASN A 392 -44.00 78.66 36.87
CA ASN A 392 -44.83 79.10 35.72
C ASN A 392 -44.34 78.52 34.38
N ASN A 393 -43.10 78.04 34.33
CA ASN A 393 -42.55 77.31 33.18
C ASN A 393 -43.03 75.84 33.07
N GLY A 394 -43.92 75.38 33.96
CA GLY A 394 -44.41 74.00 33.92
C GLY A 394 -43.52 72.98 34.62
N TYR A 395 -42.53 73.40 35.41
CA TYR A 395 -41.64 72.48 36.11
C TYR A 395 -41.90 72.42 37.62
N ILE A 396 -42.10 71.22 38.14
CA ILE A 396 -42.01 70.93 39.58
C ILE A 396 -40.53 70.77 39.92
N SER A 397 -40.00 71.64 40.77
CA SER A 397 -38.63 71.58 41.27
C SER A 397 -38.61 71.13 42.72
N TYR A 398 -37.84 70.10 43.03
CA TYR A 398 -37.64 69.54 44.36
C TYR A 398 -36.18 69.54 44.76
N SER A 399 -35.86 70.04 45.96
CA SER A 399 -34.51 69.93 46.54
C SER A 399 -34.60 69.25 47.91
N PRO A 400 -34.02 68.04 48.06
CA PRO A 400 -34.08 67.26 49.30
C PRO A 400 -33.14 67.76 50.40
N ALA A 401 -32.16 68.59 50.06
CA ALA A 401 -31.14 69.03 51.01
C ALA A 401 -30.49 70.36 50.56
N PRO A 402 -29.99 71.18 51.50
CA PRO A 402 -29.33 72.43 51.12
C PRO A 402 -28.07 72.12 50.30
N ASN A 403 -27.83 72.91 49.25
CA ASN A 403 -26.72 72.75 48.31
C ASN A 403 -26.78 71.49 47.43
N THR A 404 -27.91 70.78 47.37
CA THR A 404 -28.13 69.74 46.35
C THR A 404 -28.76 70.33 45.10
N ALA A 405 -28.37 69.82 43.93
CA ALA A 405 -29.00 70.19 42.67
C ALA A 405 -30.50 69.87 42.75
N ALA A 406 -31.34 70.80 42.29
CA ALA A 406 -32.78 70.59 42.26
C ALA A 406 -33.12 69.51 41.23
N ILE A 407 -33.97 68.56 41.63
CA ILE A 407 -34.60 67.61 40.72
C ILE A 407 -35.80 68.32 40.11
N THR A 408 -35.93 68.29 38.78
CA THR A 408 -37.03 68.96 38.09
C THR A 408 -37.86 67.96 37.29
N PHE A 409 -39.18 68.12 37.33
CA PHE A 409 -40.16 67.30 36.61
C PHE A 409 -41.04 68.22 35.80
N GLN A 410 -41.15 67.97 34.50
CA GLN A 410 -42.04 68.72 33.64
C GLN A 410 -43.47 68.19 33.79
N ILE A 411 -44.42 69.05 34.09
CA ILE A 411 -45.85 68.73 34.02
C ILE A 411 -46.44 69.23 32.70
N THR A 412 -47.69 68.88 32.43
CA THR A 412 -48.42 69.40 31.27
C THR A 412 -48.32 70.92 31.24
N LEU A 413 -48.01 71.48 30.07
CA LEU A 413 -47.94 72.92 29.85
C LEU A 413 -49.21 73.58 30.39
N PHE A 414 -49.04 74.44 31.38
CA PHE A 414 -50.09 75.25 31.98
C PHE A 414 -49.60 76.69 32.05
N THR A 415 -50.52 77.65 32.01
CA THR A 415 -50.21 79.09 32.08
C THR A 415 -50.91 79.71 33.28
N TRP A 416 -50.27 80.67 33.94
CA TRP A 416 -50.87 81.40 35.06
C TRP A 416 -51.67 82.59 34.51
N ASN A 417 -52.98 82.43 34.36
CA ASN A 417 -53.85 83.50 33.89
C ASN A 417 -54.36 84.37 35.04
N GLU A 418 -54.83 85.56 34.71
CA GLU A 418 -55.53 86.41 35.67
C GLU A 418 -56.79 85.70 36.19
N ASP A 419 -57.03 85.84 37.50
CA ASP A 419 -58.10 85.21 38.28
C ASP A 419 -58.03 83.69 38.46
N ASP A 420 -56.97 83.01 38.01
CA ASP A 420 -56.75 81.59 38.28
C ASP A 420 -56.59 81.27 39.78
N PHE A 421 -57.11 80.12 40.19
CA PHE A 421 -56.86 79.53 41.51
C PHE A 421 -55.82 78.42 41.41
N LEU A 422 -54.61 78.66 41.90
CA LEU A 422 -53.56 77.66 41.95
C LEU A 422 -53.55 77.00 43.33
N GLY A 423 -53.67 75.67 43.36
CA GLY A 423 -53.66 74.90 44.60
C GLY A 423 -52.47 73.98 44.69
N CYS A 424 -51.96 73.78 45.90
CA CYS A 424 -50.91 72.83 46.17
C CYS A 424 -51.33 71.98 47.36
N GLY A 425 -51.27 70.65 47.21
CA GLY A 425 -51.61 69.73 48.27
C GLY A 425 -50.59 68.62 48.49
N LEU A 426 -50.50 68.15 49.72
CA LEU A 426 -49.60 67.08 50.17
C LEU A 426 -50.43 65.97 50.80
N VAL A 427 -50.24 64.75 50.32
CA VAL A 427 -50.98 63.56 50.75
C VAL A 427 -50.03 62.59 51.44
N PHE A 428 -50.35 62.22 52.68
CA PHE A 428 -49.71 61.13 53.39
C PHE A 428 -50.63 59.90 53.34
N PRO A 429 -50.32 58.85 52.57
CA PRO A 429 -51.13 57.62 52.56
C PRO A 429 -51.02 56.87 53.91
N PRO A 430 -51.98 55.99 54.25
CA PRO A 430 -51.95 55.24 55.48
C PRO A 430 -50.72 54.32 55.54
N THR A 431 -50.08 54.21 56.70
CA THR A 431 -48.83 53.47 56.94
C THR A 431 -48.87 52.00 56.47
N LYS A 432 -50.05 51.37 56.41
CA LYS A 432 -50.24 49.97 56.00
C LYS A 432 -50.33 49.75 54.49
N MET A 433 -50.40 50.82 53.69
CA MET A 433 -50.31 50.72 52.23
C MET A 433 -48.85 50.95 51.81
N LEU A 434 -48.00 49.92 52.01
CA LEU A 434 -46.56 49.97 51.74
C LEU A 434 -46.22 50.38 50.29
N GLU A 435 -47.16 50.19 49.37
CA GLU A 435 -47.02 50.52 47.95
C GLU A 435 -47.26 52.00 47.63
N LYS A 436 -47.84 52.80 48.54
CA LYS A 436 -48.16 54.22 48.29
C LYS A 436 -47.22 55.11 49.10
N ARG A 437 -46.44 55.94 48.40
CA ARG A 437 -45.57 56.97 49.01
C ARG A 437 -46.35 58.27 49.21
N PRO A 438 -45.97 59.12 50.18
CA PRO A 438 -46.46 60.49 50.23
C PRO A 438 -46.20 61.19 48.90
N TYR A 439 -47.17 61.98 48.44
CA TYR A 439 -47.06 62.70 47.17
C TYR A 439 -47.62 64.11 47.30
N VAL A 440 -47.09 65.02 46.50
CA VAL A 440 -47.59 66.38 46.31
C VAL A 440 -48.36 66.43 45.00
N PHE A 441 -49.43 67.20 44.96
CA PHE A 441 -50.14 67.48 43.72
C PHE A 441 -50.45 68.98 43.62
N PHE A 442 -50.61 69.44 42.40
CA PHE A 442 -50.92 70.82 42.08
C PHE A 442 -52.24 70.89 41.34
N THR A 443 -53.01 71.94 41.58
CA THR A 443 -54.30 72.19 40.92
C THR A 443 -54.35 73.57 40.29
N GLN A 444 -55.13 73.73 39.23
CA GLN A 444 -55.55 75.00 38.65
C GLN A 444 -57.07 74.99 38.53
N ASN A 445 -57.76 75.96 39.13
CA ASN A 445 -59.21 76.07 39.15
C ASN A 445 -59.89 74.77 39.62
N GLY A 446 -59.33 74.14 40.65
CA GLY A 446 -59.81 72.88 41.23
C GLY A 446 -59.40 71.60 40.46
N ASN A 447 -58.85 71.72 39.25
CA ASN A 447 -58.41 70.57 38.45
C ASN A 447 -56.95 70.24 38.71
N GLN A 448 -56.60 68.96 38.90
CA GLN A 448 -55.22 68.55 39.11
C GLN A 448 -54.40 68.71 37.82
N ILE A 449 -53.31 69.47 37.89
CA ILE A 449 -52.39 69.76 36.77
C ILE A 449 -51.06 69.00 36.86
N GLY A 450 -50.73 68.46 38.04
CA GLY A 450 -49.51 67.68 38.25
C GLY A 450 -49.51 66.96 39.58
N LYS A 451 -48.71 65.89 39.70
CA LYS A 451 -48.40 65.20 40.97
C LYS A 451 -47.01 64.59 40.95
N GLU A 452 -46.40 64.45 42.12
CA GLU A 452 -45.14 63.73 42.35
C GLU A 452 -45.10 63.12 43.76
#